data_AF-A0A4Y2CYX4-F1
#
_entry.id   AF-A0A4Y2CYX4-F1
#
_cell.length_a   1.000
_cell.length_b   1.000
_cell.length_c   1.000
_cell.angle_alpha   90.00
_cell.angle_beta   90.00
_cell.angle_gamma   90.00
#
_symmetry.space_group_name_H-M   'P 1'
#
loop_
_entity.id
_entity.type
_entity.pdbx_description
1 polymer ?
#
loop_
_entity_poly.entity_id
_entity_poly.type
_entity_poly.pdbx_seq_one_letter_code
_entity_poly.pdbx_strand_id
1 'polypeptide(L)'
;MVLRSAVRLIFPKLSNTKQFCSQKRLFSLVKENKDRLYYIAGSIGAGVTLLIFSDKLQKFGTRRDIGLVHANQHSKNNKDEDIQMSQLTQRERRFIKFASVEYDGQLYMTPQDFLDSVTETDPRPRLKRKVLTKKELHSLYDSTPARRKGSTNLFRSLHDKGIISYTEYLFLLSVLTKPQSGFRIAFNMFDTDGNQRVDKKEFLVVLHLLVKSFFKRTAETIGLYSGVPPAVLEKIFSTVARKGNMLRRKDRSSSDEDADFDTVDTTLLIHLFGKKGNEDLSYDDFYRFMDNLQTEVLELEFTEFSRGMPTISEVDFARILLRYTLVHSSDYEAYIERVHERIPDEKGISFSQFKAFCQFLNNLDDFSIAMRMFTFANRPISQEEFHRAVAICTGHSLDANLVNAVFQIFDEDGDGQLSYKEFIAIMRDRLHRGFKSHLVKTEGWEAFKSCVKTEMKN
;
A
#
# COMPACT_ATOMS: atom_id res chain seq x y z
N MET A 1 6.26 21.23 13.56
CA MET A 1 7.18 20.09 13.79
C MET A 1 6.44 18.89 14.37
N VAL A 2 5.55 19.10 15.34
CA VAL A 2 4.62 18.10 15.90
C VAL A 2 3.89 17.31 14.80
N LEU A 3 3.16 17.96 13.88
CA LEU A 3 2.43 17.34 12.77
C LEU A 3 3.25 16.42 11.83
N ARG A 4 4.58 16.59 11.73
CA ARG A 4 5.43 15.71 10.90
C ARG A 4 5.80 14.42 11.61
N SER A 5 6.05 14.50 12.93
CA SER A 5 6.20 13.31 13.78
C SER A 5 4.89 12.54 13.85
N ALA A 6 3.80 13.28 13.86
CA ALA A 6 2.42 12.85 13.87
C ALA A 6 2.09 11.92 12.67
N VAL A 7 2.32 12.40 11.44
CA VAL A 7 2.12 11.63 10.21
C VAL A 7 3.07 10.41 10.11
N ARG A 8 4.30 10.53 10.66
CA ARG A 8 5.25 9.40 10.74
C ARG A 8 4.80 8.29 11.70
N LEU A 9 4.06 8.62 12.76
CA LEU A 9 3.54 7.65 13.74
C LEU A 9 2.34 6.86 13.22
N ILE A 10 1.50 7.45 12.37
CA ILE A 10 0.40 6.72 11.71
C ILE A 10 0.92 5.95 10.48
N PHE A 11 1.87 6.52 9.72
CA PHE A 11 2.41 5.94 8.49
C PHE A 11 3.95 5.92 8.50
N PRO A 12 4.59 4.97 9.21
CA PRO A 12 6.04 4.90 9.43
C PRO A 12 6.90 4.92 8.16
N LYS A 13 6.35 4.49 7.01
CA LYS A 13 7.09 4.38 5.75
C LYS A 13 7.06 5.63 4.86
N LEU A 14 6.44 6.73 5.30
CA LEU A 14 6.54 8.02 4.60
C LEU A 14 7.95 8.66 4.68
N SER A 15 8.91 8.07 5.43
CA SER A 15 10.27 8.62 5.57
C SER A 15 11.40 7.82 4.93
N ASN A 16 11.15 6.71 4.24
CA ASN A 16 12.21 5.85 3.70
C ASN A 16 12.53 6.08 2.21
N THR A 17 12.49 7.33 1.75
CA THR A 17 13.46 7.77 0.73
C THR A 17 14.79 8.02 1.43
N LYS A 18 15.65 7.00 1.48
CA LYS A 18 17.07 7.15 1.83
C LYS A 18 17.72 8.09 0.82
N GLN A 19 17.81 9.37 1.15
CA GLN A 19 18.89 10.22 0.67
C GLN A 19 19.05 11.44 1.58
N PHE A 20 19.36 11.24 2.85
CA PHE A 20 19.89 12.30 3.71
C PHE A 20 20.55 11.69 4.96
N CYS A 21 21.68 11.00 4.76
CA CYS A 21 22.77 10.99 5.73
C CYS A 21 24.05 10.44 5.09
N SER A 22 24.88 11.35 4.60
CA SER A 22 26.33 11.26 4.38
C SER A 22 26.74 11.89 3.04
N GLN A 23 26.69 13.23 2.97
CA GLN A 23 27.46 13.98 1.98
C GLN A 23 27.84 15.38 2.46
N LYS A 24 28.10 15.52 3.77
CA LYS A 24 28.85 16.68 4.32
C LYS A 24 30.36 16.42 4.43
N ARG A 25 30.89 15.38 3.76
CA ARG A 25 32.33 15.11 3.66
C ARG A 25 32.84 14.83 2.23
N LEU A 26 31.99 15.00 1.21
CA LEU A 26 32.40 14.92 -0.21
C LEU A 26 32.28 16.26 -0.96
N PHE A 27 31.81 17.32 -0.29
CA PHE A 27 31.78 18.69 -0.82
C PHE A 27 32.96 19.57 -0.33
N SER A 28 33.92 18.98 0.38
CA SER A 28 35.17 19.64 0.82
C SER A 28 36.43 19.10 0.14
N LEU A 29 36.29 18.29 -0.93
CA LEU A 29 37.44 17.70 -1.66
C LEU A 29 37.33 17.82 -3.19
N VAL A 30 36.37 18.62 -3.69
CA VAL A 30 36.27 18.99 -5.13
C VAL A 30 36.20 20.51 -5.32
N LYS A 31 36.43 21.29 -4.25
CA LYS A 31 36.54 22.76 -4.28
C LYS A 31 38.00 23.24 -4.20
N GLU A 32 38.93 22.42 -4.68
CA GLU A 32 40.37 22.71 -4.61
C GLU A 32 41.11 22.22 -5.86
N ASN A 33 40.57 22.51 -7.05
CA ASN A 33 41.34 22.54 -8.30
C ASN A 33 40.51 23.15 -9.45
N LYS A 34 40.23 24.46 -9.36
CA LYS A 34 39.52 25.20 -10.42
C LYS A 34 40.35 26.28 -11.13
N ASP A 35 41.65 26.33 -10.89
CA ASP A 35 42.53 27.39 -11.44
C ASP A 35 43.72 26.88 -12.29
N ARG A 36 43.63 25.68 -12.88
CA ARG A 36 44.67 25.19 -13.82
C ARG A 36 44.12 24.40 -15.03
N LEU A 37 43.17 24.97 -15.75
CA LEU A 37 42.85 24.50 -17.12
C LEU A 37 42.39 25.65 -18.04
N TYR A 38 43.11 26.77 -17.94
CA TYR A 38 43.11 27.83 -18.96
C TYR A 38 44.56 28.25 -19.19
N TYR A 39 45.30 27.48 -19.98
CA TYR A 39 46.44 27.96 -20.77
C TYR A 39 46.83 26.83 -21.75
N ILE A 40 47.10 27.22 -23.00
CA ILE A 40 47.42 26.39 -24.18
C ILE A 40 46.19 25.97 -25.01
N ALA A 41 45.65 26.93 -25.77
CA ALA A 41 45.63 26.92 -27.25
C ALA A 41 44.51 27.84 -27.79
N GLY A 42 44.77 29.15 -27.84
CA GLY A 42 44.26 29.99 -28.94
C GLY A 42 45.19 29.77 -30.13
N SER A 43 44.72 29.53 -31.35
CA SER A 43 44.32 30.53 -32.34
C SER A 43 44.15 29.78 -33.67
N ILE A 44 43.04 29.90 -34.40
CA ILE A 44 42.81 30.66 -35.65
C ILE A 44 41.35 30.24 -36.01
N GLY A 45 40.35 31.03 -36.39
CA GLY A 45 40.18 32.42 -36.81
C GLY A 45 39.02 32.43 -37.85
N ALA A 46 38.03 33.32 -37.68
CA ALA A 46 36.93 33.71 -38.61
C ALA A 46 35.94 32.58 -39.03
N GLY A 47 34.63 32.75 -39.24
CA GLY A 47 33.76 33.89 -39.53
C GLY A 47 32.80 33.48 -40.67
N VAL A 48 31.52 33.90 -40.61
CA VAL A 48 30.59 34.13 -41.76
C VAL A 48 29.75 32.93 -42.31
N THR A 49 28.45 33.00 -42.00
CA THR A 49 27.24 33.03 -42.89
C THR A 49 26.80 31.82 -43.76
N LEU A 50 25.53 31.42 -43.50
CA LEU A 50 24.38 31.10 -44.39
C LEU A 50 24.57 30.87 -45.92
N LEU A 51 23.94 29.82 -46.48
CA LEU A 51 23.12 29.69 -47.73
C LEU A 51 23.38 28.37 -48.55
N ILE A 52 22.41 27.44 -48.64
CA ILE A 52 21.48 27.01 -49.75
C ILE A 52 22.06 26.22 -50.97
N PHE A 53 21.24 25.23 -51.42
CA PHE A 53 21.14 24.48 -52.70
C PHE A 53 21.95 23.17 -52.79
N SER A 54 21.36 21.98 -52.55
CA SER A 54 20.47 21.13 -53.40
C SER A 54 21.18 20.39 -54.53
N ASP A 55 20.97 19.08 -54.64
CA ASP A 55 20.57 18.52 -55.93
C ASP A 55 19.72 17.24 -55.79
N LYS A 56 18.75 17.16 -56.69
CA LYS A 56 17.75 16.11 -56.88
C LYS A 56 18.15 15.43 -58.19
N LEU A 57 18.15 14.10 -58.29
CA LEU A 57 17.75 13.45 -59.54
C LEU A 57 17.25 12.01 -59.34
N GLN A 58 15.94 11.95 -59.55
CA GLN A 58 14.99 10.89 -59.88
C GLN A 58 15.50 9.82 -60.87
N LYS A 59 15.03 8.57 -60.74
CA LYS A 59 14.56 7.76 -61.89
C LYS A 59 13.54 6.68 -61.48
N PHE A 60 12.59 6.51 -62.39
CA PHE A 60 11.30 5.81 -62.36
C PHE A 60 11.36 4.26 -62.28
N GLY A 61 10.27 3.65 -61.80
CA GLY A 61 9.72 2.43 -62.45
C GLY A 61 9.13 1.31 -61.57
N THR A 62 7.82 1.37 -61.28
CA THR A 62 6.85 0.24 -61.15
C THR A 62 7.09 -0.92 -60.16
N ARG A 63 6.23 -1.04 -59.13
CA ARG A 63 5.46 -2.28 -58.83
C ARG A 63 4.39 -2.11 -57.73
N ARG A 64 3.13 -2.30 -58.18
CA ARG A 64 1.93 -2.90 -57.54
C ARG A 64 1.63 -2.66 -56.05
N ASP A 65 0.46 -2.07 -55.85
CA ASP A 65 -0.30 -1.95 -54.60
C ASP A 65 -0.57 -3.30 -53.91
N ILE A 66 -0.26 -3.36 -52.62
CA ILE A 66 -0.92 -4.23 -51.64
C ILE A 66 -1.27 -3.33 -50.46
N GLY A 67 -2.57 -3.16 -50.20
CA GLY A 67 -3.09 -2.30 -49.15
C GLY A 67 -2.56 -2.69 -47.77
N LEU A 68 -1.89 -1.76 -47.10
CA LEU A 68 -1.59 -1.87 -45.68
C LEU A 68 -2.61 -1.05 -44.89
N VAL A 69 -3.57 -1.78 -44.33
CA VAL A 69 -4.60 -1.29 -43.40
C VAL A 69 -3.93 -0.85 -42.09
N HIS A 70 -4.44 0.23 -41.52
CA HIS A 70 -4.04 0.82 -40.24
C HIS A 70 -3.93 -0.23 -39.11
N ALA A 71 -2.70 -0.55 -38.68
CA ALA A 71 -2.44 -1.42 -37.52
C ALA A 71 -1.49 -0.78 -36.48
N ASN A 72 -1.37 0.54 -36.43
CA ASN A 72 -0.32 1.22 -35.63
C ASN A 72 -0.82 2.17 -34.52
N GLN A 73 -2.13 2.28 -34.29
CA GLN A 73 -2.68 3.12 -33.21
C GLN A 73 -2.90 2.33 -31.89
N HIS A 74 -3.36 1.08 -31.94
CA HIS A 74 -3.58 0.28 -30.72
C HIS A 74 -2.28 -0.11 -30.00
N SER A 75 -1.18 -0.36 -30.72
CA SER A 75 0.11 -0.72 -30.10
C SER A 75 0.84 0.47 -29.45
N LYS A 76 0.52 1.72 -29.83
CA LYS A 76 1.07 2.93 -29.18
C LYS A 76 0.32 3.27 -27.90
N ASN A 77 -1.02 3.24 -27.93
CA ASN A 77 -1.84 3.50 -26.73
C ASN A 77 -1.54 2.52 -25.59
N ASN A 78 -1.36 1.22 -25.87
CA ASN A 78 -1.00 0.25 -24.82
C ASN A 78 0.39 0.52 -24.19
N LYS A 79 1.39 0.92 -25.00
CA LYS A 79 2.73 1.25 -24.49
C LYS A 79 2.73 2.52 -23.64
N ASP A 80 1.95 3.51 -24.04
CA ASP A 80 1.84 4.77 -23.31
C ASP A 80 1.08 4.58 -21.99
N GLU A 81 0.01 3.77 -21.94
CA GLU A 81 -0.70 3.41 -20.69
C GLU A 81 0.20 2.62 -19.72
N ASP A 82 0.98 1.66 -20.22
CA ASP A 82 1.93 0.88 -19.40
C ASP A 82 3.04 1.76 -18.79
N ILE A 83 3.58 2.71 -19.57
CA ILE A 83 4.59 3.68 -19.10
C ILE A 83 3.97 4.63 -18.05
N GLN A 84 2.74 5.10 -18.27
CA GLN A 84 2.02 5.98 -17.32
C GLN A 84 1.73 5.27 -16.00
N MET A 85 1.36 3.98 -16.05
CA MET A 85 1.14 3.19 -14.86
C MET A 85 2.43 2.98 -14.06
N SER A 86 3.60 2.87 -14.70
CA SER A 86 4.90 2.58 -14.06
C SER A 86 5.38 3.63 -13.04
N GLN A 87 4.92 4.88 -13.16
CA GLN A 87 5.32 5.98 -12.26
C GLN A 87 4.46 6.10 -11.00
N LEU A 88 3.33 5.40 -10.95
CA LEU A 88 2.46 5.35 -9.77
C LEU A 88 3.08 4.50 -8.65
N THR A 89 2.68 4.71 -7.40
CA THR A 89 3.01 3.78 -6.33
C THR A 89 2.29 2.44 -6.54
N GLN A 90 2.79 1.36 -5.95
CA GLN A 90 2.09 0.06 -5.97
C GLN A 90 0.67 0.16 -5.42
N ARG A 91 0.45 1.04 -4.42
CA ARG A 91 -0.86 1.27 -3.79
C ARG A 91 -1.80 2.00 -4.73
N GLU A 92 -1.33 3.02 -5.47
CA GLU A 92 -2.12 3.67 -6.52
C GLU A 92 -2.50 2.69 -7.63
N ARG A 93 -1.52 1.92 -8.13
CA ARG A 93 -1.78 0.92 -9.19
C ARG A 93 -2.83 -0.09 -8.74
N ARG A 94 -2.71 -0.59 -7.51
CA ARG A 94 -3.68 -1.52 -6.93
C ARG A 94 -5.05 -0.87 -6.74
N PHE A 95 -5.10 0.37 -6.27
CA PHE A 95 -6.36 1.12 -6.19
C PHE A 95 -7.04 1.25 -7.56
N ILE A 96 -6.31 1.70 -8.59
CA ILE A 96 -6.85 1.86 -9.95
C ILE A 96 -7.29 0.51 -10.55
N LYS A 97 -6.50 -0.55 -10.30
CA LYS A 97 -6.78 -1.91 -10.77
C LYS A 97 -8.08 -2.44 -10.17
N PHE A 98 -8.37 -2.18 -8.90
CA PHE A 98 -9.53 -2.72 -8.20
C PHE A 98 -10.75 -1.78 -8.17
N ALA A 99 -10.58 -0.45 -8.24
CA ALA A 99 -11.67 0.51 -8.26
C ALA A 99 -12.65 0.28 -9.44
N SER A 100 -13.89 -0.10 -9.11
CA SER A 100 -14.95 -0.40 -10.08
C SER A 100 -15.88 0.78 -10.37
N VAL A 101 -15.83 1.84 -9.57
CA VAL A 101 -16.80 2.93 -9.59
C VAL A 101 -16.13 4.26 -9.96
N GLU A 102 -16.84 5.10 -10.71
CA GLU A 102 -16.46 6.47 -11.04
C GLU A 102 -17.63 7.43 -10.76
N TYR A 103 -17.36 8.58 -10.13
CA TYR A 103 -18.33 9.65 -9.94
C TYR A 103 -17.63 11.00 -10.12
N ASP A 104 -18.22 11.89 -10.93
CA ASP A 104 -17.67 13.22 -11.26
C ASP A 104 -16.18 13.18 -11.70
N GLY A 105 -15.83 12.17 -12.49
CA GLY A 105 -14.47 11.95 -12.99
C GLY A 105 -13.48 11.40 -11.96
N GLN A 106 -13.90 11.13 -10.72
CA GLN A 106 -13.08 10.52 -9.67
C GLN A 106 -13.37 9.03 -9.52
N LEU A 107 -12.31 8.23 -9.36
CA LEU A 107 -12.38 6.79 -9.10
C LEU A 107 -12.65 6.50 -7.62
N TYR A 108 -13.53 5.54 -7.37
CA TYR A 108 -13.87 5.01 -6.06
C TYR A 108 -13.85 3.47 -6.07
N MET A 109 -13.56 2.90 -4.91
CA MET A 109 -13.76 1.48 -4.63
C MET A 109 -15.12 1.27 -3.96
N THR A 110 -15.79 0.17 -4.26
CA THR A 110 -16.85 -0.33 -3.37
C THR A 110 -16.25 -0.99 -2.12
N PRO A 111 -17.03 -1.23 -1.05
CA PRO A 111 -16.59 -2.07 0.06
C PRO A 111 -16.09 -3.45 -0.39
N GLN A 112 -16.74 -4.08 -1.37
CA GLN A 112 -16.26 -5.33 -1.96
C GLN A 112 -14.94 -5.16 -2.71
N ASP A 113 -14.77 -4.10 -3.52
CA ASP A 113 -13.49 -3.83 -4.19
C ASP A 113 -12.35 -3.66 -3.18
N PHE A 114 -12.63 -3.05 -2.03
CA PHE A 114 -11.63 -2.93 -0.95
C PHE A 114 -11.23 -4.29 -0.41
N LEU A 115 -12.20 -5.16 -0.07
CA LEU A 115 -11.94 -6.51 0.44
C LEU A 115 -11.14 -7.32 -0.58
N ASP A 116 -11.58 -7.35 -1.84
CA ASP A 116 -10.87 -8.03 -2.92
C ASP A 116 -9.46 -7.46 -3.10
N SER A 117 -9.29 -6.13 -2.97
CA SER A 117 -7.96 -5.50 -3.07
C SER A 117 -7.01 -5.85 -1.93
N VAL A 118 -7.48 -6.48 -0.86
CA VAL A 118 -6.61 -6.93 0.25
C VAL A 118 -6.47 -8.45 0.32
N THR A 119 -7.43 -9.21 -0.23
CA THR A 119 -7.39 -10.69 -0.25
C THR A 119 -6.95 -11.28 -1.59
N GLU A 120 -7.31 -10.67 -2.72
CA GLU A 120 -7.13 -11.25 -4.05
C GLU A 120 -5.93 -10.66 -4.82
N THR A 121 -5.36 -11.41 -5.75
CA THR A 121 -4.31 -10.89 -6.65
C THR A 121 -4.89 -9.99 -7.74
N ASP A 122 -6.07 -10.37 -8.23
CA ASP A 122 -6.73 -9.81 -9.41
C ASP A 122 -8.19 -9.45 -9.11
N PRO A 123 -8.70 -8.35 -9.70
CA PRO A 123 -10.09 -7.97 -9.52
C PRO A 123 -11.03 -8.93 -10.24
N ARG A 124 -12.26 -9.00 -9.75
CA ARG A 124 -13.37 -9.69 -10.44
C ARG A 124 -13.48 -9.22 -11.90
N PRO A 125 -13.71 -10.13 -12.87
CA PRO A 125 -13.91 -9.77 -14.27
C PRO A 125 -15.04 -8.75 -14.44
N ARG A 126 -14.78 -7.69 -15.20
CA ARG A 126 -15.76 -6.62 -15.46
C ARG A 126 -15.57 -6.03 -16.85
N LEU A 127 -16.69 -5.65 -17.48
CA LEU A 127 -16.67 -5.08 -18.83
C LEU A 127 -16.18 -3.62 -18.83
N LYS A 128 -16.68 -2.81 -17.89
CA LYS A 128 -16.32 -1.40 -17.73
C LYS A 128 -16.57 -0.94 -16.30
N ARG A 129 -15.97 0.19 -15.92
CA ARG A 129 -16.27 0.87 -14.65
C ARG A 129 -17.70 1.41 -14.67
N LYS A 130 -18.38 1.34 -13.52
CA LYS A 130 -19.72 1.91 -13.32
C LYS A 130 -19.58 3.42 -13.06
N VAL A 131 -20.16 4.24 -13.93
CA VAL A 131 -20.26 5.69 -13.71
C VAL A 131 -21.55 5.96 -12.94
N LEU A 132 -21.45 6.53 -11.74
CA LEU A 132 -22.60 6.82 -10.90
C LEU A 132 -23.25 8.15 -11.26
N THR A 133 -24.58 8.17 -11.19
CA THR A 133 -25.36 9.39 -11.16
C THR A 133 -25.50 9.92 -9.73
N LYS A 134 -25.83 11.22 -9.57
CA LYS A 134 -26.09 11.81 -8.25
C LYS A 134 -27.21 11.09 -7.48
N LYS A 135 -28.24 10.60 -8.20
CA LYS A 135 -29.35 9.84 -7.58
C LYS A 135 -28.89 8.50 -7.01
N GLU A 136 -28.08 7.76 -7.78
CA GLU A 136 -27.52 6.50 -7.30
C GLU A 136 -26.59 6.72 -6.11
N LEU A 137 -25.77 7.77 -6.15
CA LEU A 137 -24.90 8.14 -5.05
C LEU A 137 -25.70 8.40 -3.76
N HIS A 138 -26.80 9.16 -3.82
CA HIS A 138 -27.69 9.35 -2.66
C HIS A 138 -28.30 8.03 -2.17
N SER A 139 -28.65 7.10 -3.07
CA SER A 139 -29.12 5.77 -2.65
C SER A 139 -28.06 4.99 -1.88
N LEU A 140 -26.77 5.15 -2.21
CA LEU A 140 -25.67 4.55 -1.46
C LEU A 140 -25.57 5.14 -0.05
N TYR A 141 -25.78 6.45 0.08
CA TYR A 141 -25.77 7.14 1.38
C TYR A 141 -26.89 6.62 2.29
N ASP A 142 -28.07 6.41 1.73
CA ASP A 142 -29.21 5.90 2.48
C ASP A 142 -29.05 4.46 2.94
N SER A 143 -28.29 3.66 2.18
CA SER A 143 -27.95 2.29 2.54
C SER A 143 -26.82 2.15 3.56
N THR A 144 -26.06 3.23 3.81
CA THR A 144 -24.92 3.18 4.73
C THR A 144 -25.40 3.08 6.18
N PRO A 145 -25.04 2.02 6.93
CA PRO A 145 -25.46 1.86 8.31
C PRO A 145 -24.75 2.87 9.22
N ALA A 146 -25.46 3.32 10.26
CA ALA A 146 -24.87 4.18 11.28
C ALA A 146 -23.77 3.45 12.08
N ARG A 147 -22.81 4.21 12.64
CA ARG A 147 -21.70 3.71 13.46
C ARG A 147 -22.08 2.66 14.51
N ARG A 148 -23.23 2.86 15.17
CA ARG A 148 -23.73 1.97 16.23
C ARG A 148 -24.00 0.54 15.75
N LYS A 149 -24.21 0.36 14.44
CA LYS A 149 -24.39 -0.93 13.77
C LYS A 149 -23.08 -1.50 13.21
N GLY A 150 -21.93 -0.91 13.56
CA GLY A 150 -20.62 -1.44 13.17
C GLY A 150 -20.42 -2.86 13.70
N SER A 151 -19.90 -3.73 12.84
CA SER A 151 -19.74 -5.17 13.07
C SER A 151 -18.52 -5.69 12.29
N THR A 152 -18.12 -6.94 12.54
CA THR A 152 -17.04 -7.63 11.80
C THR A 152 -17.46 -8.08 10.39
N ASN A 153 -18.66 -7.68 9.93
CA ASN A 153 -19.19 -7.96 8.60
C ASN A 153 -19.73 -6.71 7.91
N LEU A 154 -19.27 -5.51 8.33
CA LEU A 154 -19.74 -4.24 7.79
C LEU A 154 -19.50 -4.15 6.28
N PHE A 155 -18.26 -4.40 5.82
CA PHE A 155 -17.91 -4.26 4.41
C PHE A 155 -18.54 -5.37 3.57
N ARG A 156 -18.58 -6.60 4.10
CA ARG A 156 -19.25 -7.74 3.47
C ARG A 156 -20.74 -7.51 3.31
N SER A 157 -21.42 -6.98 4.33
CA SER A 157 -22.86 -6.73 4.26
C SER A 157 -23.23 -5.60 3.28
N LEU A 158 -22.33 -4.63 3.10
CA LEU A 158 -22.50 -3.56 2.13
C LEU A 158 -22.26 -4.02 0.69
N HIS A 159 -21.35 -4.97 0.45
CA HIS A 159 -20.95 -5.42 -0.89
C HIS A 159 -20.60 -4.23 -1.81
N ASP A 160 -21.37 -4.04 -2.89
CA ASP A 160 -21.19 -2.95 -3.85
C ASP A 160 -21.93 -1.65 -3.45
N LYS A 161 -22.61 -1.64 -2.29
CA LYS A 161 -23.40 -0.50 -1.79
C LYS A 161 -22.54 0.47 -0.97
N GLY A 162 -21.54 1.05 -1.61
CA GLY A 162 -20.73 2.08 -0.98
C GLY A 162 -19.65 2.63 -1.90
N ILE A 163 -19.01 3.71 -1.45
CA ILE A 163 -17.86 4.30 -2.12
C ILE A 163 -16.76 4.60 -1.11
N ILE A 164 -15.53 4.32 -1.51
CA ILE A 164 -14.30 4.51 -0.75
C ILE A 164 -13.32 5.24 -1.66
N SER A 165 -12.88 6.42 -1.23
CA SER A 165 -11.88 7.22 -1.94
C SER A 165 -10.47 6.65 -1.75
N TYR A 166 -9.51 7.06 -2.59
CA TYR A 166 -8.13 6.62 -2.45
C TYR A 166 -7.51 6.98 -1.08
N THR A 167 -7.87 8.13 -0.52
CA THR A 167 -7.38 8.55 0.80
C THR A 167 -7.88 7.66 1.91
N GLU A 168 -9.14 7.22 1.81
CA GLU A 168 -9.74 6.32 2.77
C GLU A 168 -9.20 4.91 2.59
N TYR A 169 -8.98 4.47 1.35
CA TYR A 169 -8.26 3.23 1.06
C TYR A 169 -6.90 3.18 1.77
N LEU A 170 -6.10 4.24 1.69
CA LEU A 170 -4.82 4.32 2.41
C LEU A 170 -4.98 4.28 3.94
N PHE A 171 -6.02 4.94 4.45
CA PHE A 171 -6.35 4.89 5.88
C PHE A 171 -6.73 3.47 6.30
N LEU A 172 -7.66 2.82 5.61
CA LEU A 172 -8.09 1.44 5.89
C LEU A 172 -6.90 0.47 5.82
N LEU A 173 -6.04 0.58 4.80
CA LEU A 173 -4.80 -0.21 4.74
C LEU A 173 -3.90 0.01 5.95
N SER A 174 -3.79 1.24 6.46
CA SER A 174 -2.99 1.53 7.65
C SER A 174 -3.60 0.97 8.93
N VAL A 175 -4.93 0.81 8.97
CA VAL A 175 -5.63 0.17 10.09
C VAL A 175 -5.28 -1.32 10.15
N LEU A 176 -5.25 -2.03 9.00
CA LEU A 176 -5.11 -3.50 8.96
C LEU A 176 -3.86 -4.06 9.66
N THR A 177 -2.77 -3.31 9.69
CA THR A 177 -1.48 -3.78 10.25
C THR A 177 -1.06 -2.98 11.49
N LYS A 178 -1.97 -2.19 12.06
CA LYS A 178 -1.64 -1.33 13.20
C LYS A 178 -1.87 -2.10 14.51
N PRO A 179 -0.90 -2.12 15.44
CA PRO A 179 -1.11 -2.74 16.74
C PRO A 179 -2.15 -1.95 17.54
N GLN A 180 -2.75 -2.62 18.52
CA GLN A 180 -3.79 -2.07 19.41
C GLN A 180 -3.29 -0.84 20.18
N SER A 181 -2.04 -0.87 20.67
CA SER A 181 -1.35 0.29 21.27
C SER A 181 -1.26 1.48 20.31
N GLY A 182 -1.15 1.20 19.01
CA GLY A 182 -1.10 2.17 17.93
C GLY A 182 -2.46 2.82 17.60
N PHE A 183 -3.58 2.28 18.08
CA PHE A 183 -4.91 2.86 17.86
C PHE A 183 -5.09 4.13 18.67
N ARG A 184 -4.70 4.12 19.96
CA ARG A 184 -4.77 5.33 20.80
C ARG A 184 -3.86 6.44 20.28
N ILE A 185 -2.67 6.06 19.81
CA ILE A 185 -1.76 7.00 19.15
C ILE A 185 -2.42 7.59 17.91
N ALA A 186 -3.06 6.77 17.06
CA ALA A 186 -3.79 7.26 15.90
C ALA A 186 -4.98 8.15 16.26
N PHE A 187 -5.70 7.86 17.34
CA PHE A 187 -6.83 8.68 17.79
C PHE A 187 -6.38 10.07 18.24
N ASN A 188 -5.40 10.14 19.16
CA ASN A 188 -4.81 11.40 19.66
C ASN A 188 -4.17 12.25 18.55
N MET A 189 -3.97 11.64 17.40
CA MET A 189 -3.40 12.25 16.21
C MET A 189 -4.46 12.90 15.30
N PHE A 190 -5.66 12.34 15.32
CA PHE A 190 -6.84 12.91 14.68
C PHE A 190 -7.46 14.01 15.54
N ASP A 191 -7.49 13.82 16.87
CA ASP A 191 -7.91 14.81 17.86
C ASP A 191 -6.88 15.94 17.94
N THR A 192 -7.12 17.04 17.21
CA THR A 192 -6.17 18.14 17.08
C THR A 192 -6.33 19.21 18.15
N ASP A 193 -7.52 19.32 18.72
CA ASP A 193 -7.84 20.29 19.78
C ASP A 193 -7.74 19.68 21.19
N GLY A 194 -7.58 18.36 21.31
CA GLY A 194 -7.40 17.64 22.57
C GLY A 194 -8.70 17.38 23.33
N ASN A 195 -9.85 17.50 22.67
CA ASN A 195 -11.17 17.37 23.28
C ASN A 195 -11.60 15.90 23.53
N GLN A 196 -10.73 14.93 23.18
CA GLN A 196 -10.95 13.48 23.26
C GLN A 196 -12.07 12.96 22.36
N ARG A 197 -12.38 13.71 21.31
CA ARG A 197 -13.28 13.37 20.23
C ARG A 197 -12.58 13.68 18.91
N VAL A 198 -13.09 13.11 17.84
CA VAL A 198 -12.64 13.43 16.48
C VAL A 198 -13.88 13.85 15.71
N ASP A 199 -13.87 15.08 15.21
CA ASP A 199 -14.94 15.56 14.32
C ASP A 199 -14.62 15.25 12.84
N LYS A 200 -15.61 15.46 11.95
CA LYS A 200 -15.46 15.21 10.51
C LYS A 200 -14.34 16.06 9.89
N LYS A 201 -14.18 17.30 10.33
CA LYS A 201 -13.20 18.26 9.80
C LYS A 201 -11.78 17.82 10.17
N GLU A 202 -11.56 17.47 11.43
CA GLU A 202 -10.30 16.93 11.94
C GLU A 202 -9.89 15.66 11.18
N PHE A 203 -10.83 14.74 10.99
CA PHE A 203 -10.61 13.52 10.21
C PHE A 203 -10.16 13.82 8.77
N LEU A 204 -10.87 14.72 8.08
CA LEU A 204 -10.54 15.14 6.71
C LEU A 204 -9.21 15.87 6.63
N VAL A 205 -8.86 16.69 7.62
CA VAL A 205 -7.57 17.39 7.67
C VAL A 205 -6.42 16.39 7.71
N VAL A 206 -6.49 15.36 8.56
CA VAL A 206 -5.46 14.33 8.64
C VAL A 206 -5.37 13.54 7.34
N LEU A 207 -6.49 13.07 6.77
CA LEU A 207 -6.48 12.39 5.46
C LEU A 207 -5.84 13.24 4.36
N HIS A 208 -6.16 14.54 4.34
CA HIS A 208 -5.60 15.47 3.37
C HIS A 208 -4.10 15.75 3.59
N LEU A 209 -3.64 15.76 4.84
CA LEU A 209 -2.21 15.89 5.16
C LEU A 209 -1.41 14.69 4.67
N LEU A 210 -1.97 13.48 4.70
CA LEU A 210 -1.35 12.31 4.09
C LEU A 210 -1.12 12.57 2.61
N VAL A 211 -2.14 13.00 1.90
CA VAL A 211 -2.05 13.35 0.48
C VAL A 211 -1.00 14.42 0.21
N LYS A 212 -1.03 15.54 0.95
CA LYS A 212 -0.03 16.60 0.82
C LYS A 212 1.39 16.11 1.06
N SER A 213 1.60 15.15 1.96
CA SER A 213 2.92 14.57 2.20
C SER A 213 3.42 13.73 1.02
N PHE A 214 2.51 13.09 0.26
CA PHE A 214 2.83 12.42 -1.00
C PHE A 214 3.16 13.42 -2.12
N PHE A 215 2.50 14.58 -2.16
CA PHE A 215 2.68 15.59 -3.20
C PHE A 215 3.78 16.65 -2.92
N LYS A 216 4.38 16.70 -1.73
CA LYS A 216 5.33 17.76 -1.33
C LYS A 216 6.79 17.29 -1.25
N ARG A 217 7.48 17.21 -2.39
CA ARG A 217 8.92 17.57 -2.57
C ARG A 217 9.40 17.48 -4.04
N THR A 218 9.18 18.52 -4.84
CA THR A 218 10.23 19.27 -5.57
C THR A 218 9.62 20.57 -6.11
N ALA A 219 10.40 21.64 -6.15
CA ALA A 219 9.96 22.92 -6.68
C ALA A 219 9.54 22.78 -8.16
N GLU A 220 8.42 23.42 -8.51
CA GLU A 220 7.92 23.67 -9.89
C GLU A 220 7.55 22.48 -10.77
N THR A 221 7.57 21.25 -10.27
CA THR A 221 6.90 20.11 -10.90
C THR A 221 6.41 19.19 -9.79
N ILE A 222 5.23 18.59 -9.94
CA ILE A 222 4.66 17.65 -8.97
C ILE A 222 5.63 16.47 -8.81
N GLY A 223 6.55 16.59 -7.85
CA GLY A 223 7.55 15.57 -7.54
C GLY A 223 6.88 14.30 -7.04
N LEU A 224 7.36 13.16 -7.56
CA LEU A 224 6.79 11.80 -7.68
C LEU A 224 5.98 11.48 -8.94
N TYR A 225 5.40 12.45 -9.64
CA TYR A 225 4.49 12.17 -10.77
C TYR A 225 4.81 12.97 -12.04
N SER A 226 6.06 13.40 -12.22
CA SER A 226 6.46 14.28 -13.33
C SER A 226 6.18 13.70 -14.73
N GLY A 227 5.94 12.40 -14.88
CA GLY A 227 5.50 11.77 -16.13
C GLY A 227 4.17 11.01 -16.02
N VAL A 228 3.36 11.23 -14.98
CA VAL A 228 1.96 10.80 -14.96
C VAL A 228 1.09 11.94 -15.52
N PRO A 229 0.26 11.69 -16.54
CA PRO A 229 -0.63 12.71 -17.07
C PRO A 229 -1.52 13.29 -15.96
N PRO A 230 -1.69 14.62 -15.90
CA PRO A 230 -2.56 15.27 -14.92
C PRO A 230 -3.97 14.67 -14.88
N ALA A 231 -4.49 14.20 -16.02
CA ALA A 231 -5.79 13.53 -16.13
C ALA A 231 -5.89 12.24 -15.29
N VAL A 232 -4.80 11.46 -15.14
CA VAL A 232 -4.80 10.24 -14.32
C VAL A 232 -4.77 10.60 -12.84
N LEU A 233 -3.99 11.61 -12.45
CA LEU A 233 -3.97 12.12 -11.09
C LEU A 233 -5.29 12.78 -10.70
N GLU A 234 -5.93 13.51 -11.62
CA GLU A 234 -7.27 14.05 -11.44
C GLU A 234 -8.29 12.94 -11.23
N LYS A 235 -8.14 11.77 -11.88
CA LYS A 235 -9.03 10.63 -11.62
C LYS A 235 -8.88 10.03 -10.22
N ILE A 236 -7.69 10.05 -9.62
CA ILE A 236 -7.47 9.50 -8.27
C ILE A 236 -7.76 10.54 -7.19
N PHE A 237 -7.38 11.79 -7.45
CA PHE A 237 -7.33 12.88 -6.48
C PHE A 237 -8.09 14.13 -6.95
N SER A 238 -9.21 13.99 -7.67
CA SER A 238 -9.94 15.10 -8.32
C SER A 238 -10.14 16.31 -7.38
N THR A 239 -10.49 16.07 -6.11
CA THR A 239 -10.69 17.10 -5.08
C THR A 239 -9.41 17.88 -4.78
N VAL A 240 -8.25 17.22 -4.83
CA VAL A 240 -6.93 17.79 -4.54
C VAL A 240 -6.38 18.53 -5.76
N ALA A 241 -6.59 18.01 -6.97
CA ALA A 241 -6.18 18.64 -8.21
C ALA A 241 -6.97 19.93 -8.50
N ARG A 242 -8.30 19.90 -8.31
CA ARG A 242 -9.17 21.10 -8.38
C ARG A 242 -8.73 22.18 -7.39
N LYS A 243 -8.30 21.78 -6.17
CA LYS A 243 -7.82 22.69 -5.11
C LYS A 243 -6.41 23.25 -5.39
N GLY A 244 -5.53 22.49 -6.05
CA GLY A 244 -4.22 22.97 -6.51
C GLY A 244 -4.31 24.14 -7.51
N ASN A 245 -5.28 24.08 -8.44
CA ASN A 245 -5.57 25.18 -9.37
C ASN A 245 -6.19 26.40 -8.67
N MET A 246 -7.02 26.19 -7.65
CA MET A 246 -7.62 27.26 -6.86
C MET A 246 -6.57 27.99 -5.99
N LEU A 247 -5.59 27.26 -5.43
CA LEU A 247 -4.47 27.84 -4.69
C LEU A 247 -3.50 28.63 -5.59
N ARG A 248 -3.32 28.26 -6.86
CA ARG A 248 -2.56 29.08 -7.84
C ARG A 248 -3.29 30.37 -8.23
N ARG A 249 -4.61 30.43 -8.09
CA ARG A 249 -5.43 31.62 -8.38
C ARG A 249 -5.54 32.57 -7.18
N LYS A 250 -5.34 32.09 -5.96
CA LYS A 250 -5.54 32.85 -4.71
C LYS A 250 -4.30 33.63 -4.26
N ASP A 251 -3.70 34.39 -5.20
CA ASP A 251 -2.70 35.44 -4.89
C ASP A 251 -3.28 36.86 -5.03
N ARG A 252 -4.60 36.99 -5.16
CA ARG A 252 -5.28 38.29 -5.08
C ARG A 252 -6.55 38.19 -4.22
N SER A 253 -6.42 38.72 -3.01
CA SER A 253 -7.48 39.22 -2.11
C SER A 253 -8.70 38.35 -1.84
N SER A 254 -8.75 37.72 -0.66
CA SER A 254 -9.68 38.05 0.43
C SER A 254 -9.63 36.98 1.53
N SER A 255 -9.64 37.48 2.76
CA SER A 255 -10.09 36.76 3.96
C SER A 255 -11.49 36.21 3.72
N ASP A 256 -11.65 34.91 3.94
CA ASP A 256 -12.83 34.31 4.56
C ASP A 256 -12.50 32.86 4.92
N GLU A 257 -12.83 32.56 6.17
CA GLU A 257 -12.94 31.25 6.79
C GLU A 257 -14.03 30.43 6.06
N ASP A 258 -14.02 29.12 6.23
CA ASP A 258 -14.96 28.18 5.58
C ASP A 258 -14.79 27.99 4.06
N ALA A 259 -13.65 27.43 3.68
CA ALA A 259 -13.62 26.61 2.47
C ALA A 259 -14.43 25.34 2.72
N ASP A 260 -15.74 25.40 2.48
CA ASP A 260 -16.63 24.24 2.42
C ASP A 260 -15.95 23.17 1.57
N PHE A 261 -15.60 22.07 2.22
CA PHE A 261 -14.96 20.97 1.54
C PHE A 261 -16.06 20.30 0.72
N ASP A 262 -16.16 20.66 -0.55
CA ASP A 262 -17.04 19.97 -1.53
C ASP A 262 -16.48 18.56 -1.83
N THR A 263 -16.26 17.80 -0.76
CA THR A 263 -15.87 16.41 -0.73
C THR A 263 -17.13 15.59 -0.78
N VAL A 264 -17.26 14.78 -1.82
CA VAL A 264 -18.30 13.75 -1.90
C VAL A 264 -18.28 12.94 -0.62
N ASP A 265 -19.40 12.92 0.10
CA ASP A 265 -19.56 12.11 1.30
C ASP A 265 -19.47 10.64 0.94
N THR A 266 -18.53 9.94 1.57
CA THR A 266 -18.24 8.53 1.30
C THR A 266 -18.89 7.64 2.34
N THR A 267 -18.83 6.33 2.11
CA THR A 267 -19.36 5.35 3.07
C THR A 267 -18.70 5.48 4.44
N LEU A 268 -17.39 5.71 4.50
CA LEU A 268 -16.67 5.84 5.76
C LEU A 268 -17.06 7.12 6.51
N LEU A 269 -17.15 8.25 5.80
CA LEU A 269 -17.55 9.53 6.40
C LEU A 269 -18.98 9.47 6.96
N ILE A 270 -19.91 8.89 6.20
CA ILE A 270 -21.31 8.74 6.64
C ILE A 270 -21.41 7.75 7.81
N HIS A 271 -20.67 6.64 7.75
CA HIS A 271 -20.68 5.66 8.83
C HIS A 271 -20.14 6.25 10.13
N LEU A 272 -19.04 7.01 10.08
CA LEU A 272 -18.37 7.55 11.27
C LEU A 272 -19.02 8.83 11.81
N PHE A 273 -19.46 9.75 10.96
CA PHE A 273 -19.92 11.10 11.37
C PHE A 273 -21.41 11.35 11.10
N GLY A 274 -22.13 10.32 10.66
CA GLY A 274 -23.56 10.40 10.33
C GLY A 274 -23.84 11.07 8.98
N LYS A 275 -25.09 10.96 8.51
CA LYS A 275 -25.51 11.51 7.20
C LYS A 275 -25.37 13.03 7.09
N LYS A 276 -25.38 13.74 8.21
CA LYS A 276 -25.20 15.19 8.29
C LYS A 276 -23.77 15.61 8.60
N GLY A 277 -22.89 14.66 8.95
CA GLY A 277 -21.49 14.93 9.30
C GLY A 277 -21.28 15.68 10.61
N ASN A 278 -22.25 15.65 11.52
CA ASN A 278 -22.25 16.40 12.79
C ASN A 278 -22.11 15.50 14.04
N GLU A 279 -21.90 14.19 13.85
CA GLU A 279 -21.63 13.28 14.96
C GLU A 279 -20.14 13.19 15.21
N ASP A 280 -19.71 13.36 16.46
CA ASP A 280 -18.31 13.19 16.82
C ASP A 280 -17.98 11.72 17.12
N LEU A 281 -16.70 11.37 16.93
CA LEU A 281 -16.17 10.04 17.14
C LEU A 281 -15.40 9.95 18.45
N SER A 282 -15.81 9.08 19.37
CA SER A 282 -15.06 8.78 20.59
C SER A 282 -13.92 7.78 20.33
N TYR A 283 -12.98 7.67 21.27
CA TYR A 283 -11.94 6.65 21.19
C TYR A 283 -12.50 5.23 21.12
N ASP A 284 -13.51 4.91 21.93
CA ASP A 284 -14.08 3.55 21.97
C ASP A 284 -14.75 3.18 20.65
N ASP A 285 -15.42 4.14 20.02
CA ASP A 285 -16.02 3.95 18.70
C ASP A 285 -14.95 3.79 17.61
N PHE A 286 -13.88 4.59 17.67
CA PHE A 286 -12.73 4.48 16.75
C PHE A 286 -12.01 3.14 16.91
N TYR A 287 -11.76 2.73 18.15
CA TYR A 287 -11.17 1.44 18.51
C TYR A 287 -12.00 0.29 17.96
N ARG A 288 -13.32 0.29 18.24
CA ARG A 288 -14.24 -0.75 17.77
C ARG A 288 -14.28 -0.83 16.26
N PHE A 289 -14.28 0.31 15.56
CA PHE A 289 -14.21 0.32 14.10
C PHE A 289 -12.93 -0.35 13.58
N MET A 290 -11.78 0.01 14.15
CA MET A 290 -10.49 -0.55 13.74
C MET A 290 -10.38 -2.06 14.02
N ASP A 291 -10.79 -2.51 15.21
CA ASP A 291 -10.78 -3.94 15.57
C ASP A 291 -11.77 -4.73 14.70
N ASN A 292 -12.96 -4.19 14.43
CA ASN A 292 -13.93 -4.83 13.55
C ASN A 292 -13.40 -4.97 12.13
N LEU A 293 -12.74 -3.94 11.58
CA LEU A 293 -12.15 -3.99 10.24
C LEU A 293 -11.02 -5.01 10.15
N GLN A 294 -10.12 -5.04 11.14
CA GLN A 294 -9.07 -6.05 11.22
C GLN A 294 -9.67 -7.45 11.30
N THR A 295 -10.69 -7.64 12.13
CA THR A 295 -11.37 -8.92 12.30
C THR A 295 -12.05 -9.36 11.01
N GLU A 296 -12.74 -8.45 10.32
CA GLU A 296 -13.44 -8.74 9.06
C GLU A 296 -12.48 -9.27 7.97
N VAL A 297 -11.32 -8.63 7.80
CA VAL A 297 -10.32 -9.08 6.82
C VAL A 297 -9.69 -10.41 7.25
N LEU A 298 -9.42 -10.60 8.54
CA LEU A 298 -8.90 -11.88 9.05
C LEU A 298 -9.92 -13.02 8.91
N GLU A 299 -11.21 -12.76 9.09
CA GLU A 299 -12.27 -13.75 8.89
C GLU A 299 -12.34 -14.21 7.44
N LEU A 300 -12.16 -13.30 6.48
CA LEU A 300 -12.11 -13.65 5.06
C LEU A 300 -10.91 -14.55 4.75
N GLU A 301 -9.72 -14.18 5.23
CA GLU A 301 -8.51 -15.00 5.07
C GLU A 301 -8.67 -16.37 5.72
N PHE A 302 -9.30 -16.45 6.90
CA PHE A 302 -9.53 -17.72 7.58
C PHE A 302 -10.54 -18.60 6.83
N THR A 303 -11.66 -18.02 6.38
CA THR A 303 -12.76 -18.75 5.73
C THR A 303 -12.34 -19.32 4.37
N GLU A 304 -11.47 -18.63 3.65
CA GLU A 304 -10.92 -19.10 2.38
C GLU A 304 -10.24 -20.47 2.51
N PHE A 305 -9.51 -20.67 3.61
CA PHE A 305 -8.80 -21.91 3.88
C PHE A 305 -9.60 -22.92 4.71
N SER A 306 -10.48 -22.46 5.60
CA SER A 306 -11.29 -23.39 6.41
C SER A 306 -12.34 -24.11 5.58
N ARG A 307 -12.67 -23.61 4.37
CA ARG A 307 -13.66 -24.20 3.46
C ARG A 307 -15.01 -24.44 4.15
N GLY A 308 -15.37 -23.55 5.08
CA GLY A 308 -16.61 -23.62 5.87
C GLY A 308 -16.51 -24.38 7.19
N MET A 309 -15.34 -24.96 7.51
CA MET A 309 -15.09 -25.62 8.79
C MET A 309 -14.78 -24.60 9.89
N PRO A 310 -15.02 -24.94 11.18
CA PRO A 310 -14.72 -24.06 12.32
C PRO A 310 -13.22 -23.91 12.61
N THR A 311 -12.39 -24.80 12.05
CA THR A 311 -10.94 -24.85 12.21
C THR A 311 -10.26 -24.97 10.85
N ILE A 312 -9.03 -24.46 10.76
CA ILE A 312 -8.11 -24.72 9.63
C ILE A 312 -7.08 -25.77 10.06
N SER A 313 -6.57 -26.57 9.11
CA SER A 313 -5.44 -27.47 9.38
C SER A 313 -4.16 -26.67 9.69
N GLU A 314 -3.20 -27.29 10.37
CA GLU A 314 -1.88 -26.72 10.61
C GLU A 314 -1.13 -26.46 9.29
N VAL A 315 -1.37 -27.29 8.26
CA VAL A 315 -0.86 -27.10 6.91
C VAL A 315 -1.46 -25.85 6.27
N ASP A 316 -2.78 -25.67 6.33
CA ASP A 316 -3.44 -24.47 5.80
C ASP A 316 -3.00 -23.21 6.53
N PHE A 317 -2.80 -23.30 7.85
CA PHE A 317 -2.22 -22.22 8.63
C PHE A 317 -0.82 -21.84 8.13
N ALA A 318 0.05 -22.82 7.85
CA ALA A 318 1.36 -22.57 7.24
C ALA A 318 1.23 -21.87 5.87
N ARG A 319 0.29 -22.32 5.01
CA ARG A 319 0.02 -21.68 3.72
C ARG A 319 -0.42 -20.22 3.86
N ILE A 320 -1.28 -19.91 4.83
CA ILE A 320 -1.70 -18.52 5.14
C ILE A 320 -0.51 -17.67 5.61
N LEU A 321 0.39 -18.24 6.42
CA LEU A 321 1.57 -17.52 6.90
C LEU A 321 2.56 -17.20 5.78
N LEU A 322 2.72 -18.13 4.84
CA LEU A 322 3.69 -18.04 3.75
C LEU A 322 3.16 -17.32 2.49
N ARG A 323 1.85 -17.07 2.38
CA ARG A 323 1.24 -16.40 1.20
C ARG A 323 1.90 -15.06 0.82
N TYR A 324 2.34 -14.28 1.81
CA TYR A 324 2.91 -12.94 1.60
C TYR A 324 4.41 -12.87 1.92
N THR A 325 5.09 -14.00 1.94
CA THR A 325 6.54 -14.09 2.21
C THR A 325 7.32 -14.26 0.91
N LEU A 326 8.57 -13.81 0.89
CA LEU A 326 9.47 -13.97 -0.26
C LEU A 326 10.18 -15.31 -0.22
N VAL A 327 9.41 -16.39 -0.14
CA VAL A 327 9.96 -17.73 -0.12
C VAL A 327 9.99 -18.26 -1.56
N HIS A 328 11.14 -18.77 -2.00
CA HIS A 328 11.24 -19.37 -3.32
C HIS A 328 10.33 -20.61 -3.40
N SER A 329 9.80 -20.93 -4.59
CA SER A 329 8.83 -22.03 -4.73
C SER A 329 9.37 -23.38 -4.24
N SER A 330 10.69 -23.61 -4.33
CA SER A 330 11.36 -24.80 -3.76
C SER A 330 11.27 -24.85 -2.23
N ASP A 331 11.50 -23.71 -1.59
CA ASP A 331 11.54 -23.61 -0.14
C ASP A 331 10.12 -23.62 0.44
N TYR A 332 9.15 -23.09 -0.32
CA TYR A 332 7.73 -23.13 0.04
C TYR A 332 7.24 -24.57 0.20
N GLU A 333 7.52 -25.44 -0.78
CA GLU A 333 7.10 -26.84 -0.70
C GLU A 333 7.79 -27.56 0.47
N ALA A 334 9.07 -27.27 0.71
CA ALA A 334 9.81 -27.83 1.85
C ALA A 334 9.18 -27.46 3.21
N TYR A 335 8.67 -26.24 3.38
CA TYR A 335 7.92 -25.87 4.61
C TYR A 335 6.62 -26.66 4.75
N ILE A 336 5.90 -26.87 3.65
CA ILE A 336 4.61 -27.58 3.67
C ILE A 336 4.81 -29.08 3.95
N GLU A 337 5.75 -29.73 3.25
CA GLU A 337 6.09 -31.14 3.47
C GLU A 337 6.55 -31.37 4.91
N ARG A 338 7.40 -30.50 5.45
CA ARG A 338 7.86 -30.58 6.84
C ARG A 338 6.71 -30.54 7.84
N VAL A 339 5.76 -29.63 7.66
CA VAL A 339 4.59 -29.54 8.56
C VAL A 339 3.74 -30.80 8.48
N HIS A 340 3.56 -31.32 7.27
CA HIS A 340 2.81 -32.56 7.04
C HIS A 340 3.48 -33.77 7.70
N GLU A 341 4.81 -33.87 7.65
CA GLU A 341 5.56 -34.96 8.28
C GLU A 341 5.63 -34.84 9.81
N ARG A 342 5.82 -33.62 10.34
CA ARG A 342 6.02 -33.36 11.77
C ARG A 342 4.70 -33.29 12.56
N ILE A 343 3.57 -33.03 11.89
CA ILE A 343 2.24 -32.97 12.51
C ILE A 343 1.29 -33.94 11.79
N PRO A 344 1.38 -35.25 12.06
CA PRO A 344 0.49 -36.24 11.45
C PRO A 344 -0.94 -36.16 11.99
N ASP A 345 -1.12 -35.75 13.26
CA ASP A 345 -2.41 -35.58 13.91
C ASP A 345 -2.83 -34.11 13.91
N GLU A 346 -3.63 -33.70 12.93
CA GLU A 346 -4.17 -32.35 12.82
C GLU A 346 -5.22 -32.10 13.92
N LYS A 347 -4.89 -31.21 14.88
CA LYS A 347 -5.83 -30.77 15.91
C LYS A 347 -6.69 -29.60 15.41
N GLY A 348 -6.17 -28.88 14.44
CA GLY A 348 -6.80 -27.72 13.84
C GLY A 348 -6.63 -26.46 14.68
N ILE A 349 -6.65 -25.32 13.99
CA ILE A 349 -6.50 -23.99 14.57
C ILE A 349 -7.83 -23.25 14.40
N SER A 350 -8.39 -22.76 15.51
CA SER A 350 -9.64 -22.00 15.49
C SER A 350 -9.43 -20.55 15.06
N PHE A 351 -10.51 -19.87 14.66
CA PHE A 351 -10.44 -18.46 14.30
C PHE A 351 -9.91 -17.57 15.43
N SER A 352 -10.25 -17.86 16.69
CA SER A 352 -9.76 -17.08 17.83
C SER A 352 -8.26 -17.22 18.03
N GLN A 353 -7.72 -18.44 17.85
CA GLN A 353 -6.27 -18.71 17.90
C GLN A 353 -5.57 -17.99 16.74
N PHE A 354 -6.12 -18.09 15.53
CA PHE A 354 -5.59 -17.40 14.35
C PHE A 354 -5.58 -15.87 14.51
N LYS A 355 -6.68 -15.28 15.01
CA LYS A 355 -6.79 -13.83 15.29
C LYS A 355 -5.75 -13.40 16.32
N ALA A 356 -5.60 -14.14 17.43
CA ALA A 356 -4.60 -13.84 18.46
C ALA A 356 -3.17 -13.88 17.90
N PHE A 357 -2.86 -14.84 17.03
CA PHE A 357 -1.56 -14.89 16.34
C PHE A 357 -1.33 -13.67 15.44
N CYS A 358 -2.34 -13.27 14.66
CA CYS A 358 -2.23 -12.11 13.79
C CYS A 358 -2.09 -10.79 14.58
N GLN A 359 -2.77 -10.67 15.73
CA GLN A 359 -2.59 -9.55 16.65
C GLN A 359 -1.17 -9.51 17.24
N PHE A 360 -0.60 -10.67 17.55
CA PHE A 360 0.82 -10.77 17.91
C PHE A 360 1.74 -10.26 16.79
N LEU A 361 1.51 -10.66 15.54
CA LEU A 361 2.32 -10.21 14.41
C LEU A 361 2.27 -8.68 14.19
N ASN A 362 1.19 -8.01 14.57
CA ASN A 362 1.13 -6.54 14.54
C ASN A 362 2.10 -5.88 15.54
N ASN A 363 2.56 -6.61 16.55
CA ASN A 363 3.57 -6.19 17.54
C ASN A 363 4.95 -6.82 17.28
N LEU A 364 5.21 -7.31 16.05
CA LEU A 364 6.44 -8.02 15.70
C LEU A 364 7.70 -7.17 15.90
N ASP A 365 7.62 -5.85 15.70
CA ASP A 365 8.79 -4.98 15.91
C ASP A 365 9.21 -4.93 17.39
N ASP A 366 8.26 -4.87 18.33
CA ASP A 366 8.54 -4.93 19.78
C ASP A 366 9.09 -6.31 20.17
N PHE A 367 8.47 -7.37 19.65
CA PHE A 367 8.96 -8.74 19.86
C PHE A 367 10.36 -8.96 19.26
N SER A 368 10.68 -8.31 18.14
CA SER A 368 12.00 -8.42 17.51
C SER A 368 13.11 -7.81 18.36
N ILE A 369 12.80 -6.83 19.22
CA ILE A 369 13.76 -6.26 20.17
C ILE A 369 14.11 -7.31 21.23
N ALA A 370 13.09 -7.97 21.78
CA ALA A 370 13.27 -9.07 22.73
C ALA A 370 14.10 -10.20 22.09
N MET A 371 13.73 -10.66 20.89
CA MET A 371 14.48 -11.74 20.22
C MET A 371 15.94 -11.37 19.97
N ARG A 372 16.23 -10.13 19.57
CA ARG A 372 17.61 -9.68 19.33
C ARG A 372 18.47 -9.76 20.59
N MET A 373 17.91 -9.49 21.77
CA MET A 373 18.66 -9.67 23.03
C MET A 373 19.13 -11.12 23.21
N PHE A 374 18.27 -12.10 22.94
CA PHE A 374 18.64 -13.53 23.01
C PHE A 374 19.65 -13.91 21.93
N THR A 375 19.45 -13.42 20.70
CA THR A 375 20.39 -13.66 19.58
C THR A 375 21.79 -13.08 19.89
N PHE A 376 21.89 -11.90 20.50
CA PHE A 376 23.19 -11.33 20.90
C PHE A 376 23.90 -12.16 21.98
N ALA A 377 23.15 -12.89 22.79
CA ALA A 377 23.69 -13.84 23.75
C ALA A 377 24.04 -15.21 23.11
N ASN A 378 23.92 -15.36 21.78
CA ASN A 378 24.02 -16.61 21.04
C ASN A 378 23.10 -17.71 21.61
N ARG A 379 21.92 -17.32 22.09
CA ARG A 379 20.89 -18.24 22.57
C ARG A 379 19.72 -18.25 21.59
N PRO A 380 19.37 -19.40 21.00
CA PRO A 380 18.10 -19.54 20.30
C PRO A 380 16.96 -19.53 21.33
N ILE A 381 15.71 -19.34 20.89
CA ILE A 381 14.57 -19.14 21.79
C ILE A 381 13.76 -20.42 21.88
N SER A 382 13.59 -20.93 23.10
CA SER A 382 12.74 -22.10 23.35
C SER A 382 11.25 -21.76 23.26
N GLN A 383 10.39 -22.77 23.19
CA GLN A 383 8.94 -22.57 23.19
C GLN A 383 8.45 -21.81 24.44
N GLU A 384 9.01 -22.09 25.63
CA GLU A 384 8.60 -21.39 26.85
C GLU A 384 9.01 -19.91 26.84
N GLU A 385 10.21 -19.61 26.34
CA GLU A 385 10.68 -18.25 26.21
C GLU A 385 9.87 -17.48 25.16
N PHE A 386 9.51 -18.13 24.05
CA PHE A 386 8.61 -17.58 23.05
C PHE A 386 7.26 -17.24 23.65
N HIS A 387 6.61 -18.17 24.35
CA HIS A 387 5.34 -17.93 25.05
C HIS A 387 5.42 -16.72 25.99
N ARG A 388 6.48 -16.63 26.79
CA ARG A 388 6.70 -15.52 27.73
C ARG A 388 6.86 -14.20 26.99
N ALA A 389 7.68 -14.16 25.94
CA ALA A 389 7.94 -12.96 25.18
C ALA A 389 6.67 -12.46 24.45
N VAL A 390 5.84 -13.37 23.90
CA VAL A 390 4.56 -12.98 23.29
C VAL A 390 3.60 -12.39 24.33
N ALA A 391 3.50 -12.99 25.51
CA ALA A 391 2.66 -12.47 26.58
C ALA A 391 3.07 -11.06 27.03
N ILE A 392 4.38 -10.78 27.07
CA ILE A 392 4.89 -9.44 27.40
C ILE A 392 4.56 -8.42 26.30
N CYS A 393 4.71 -8.78 25.03
CA CYS A 393 4.52 -7.86 23.91
C CYS A 393 3.04 -7.57 23.60
N THR A 394 2.15 -8.53 23.83
CA THR A 394 0.74 -8.43 23.42
C THR A 394 -0.24 -8.27 24.57
N GLY A 395 0.18 -8.60 25.80
CA GLY A 395 -0.69 -8.64 26.97
C GLY A 395 -1.59 -9.88 27.05
N HIS A 396 -1.46 -10.83 26.12
CA HIS A 396 -2.20 -12.10 26.14
C HIS A 396 -1.28 -13.29 25.78
N SER A 397 -1.62 -14.48 26.27
CA SER A 397 -0.92 -15.70 25.87
C SER A 397 -1.46 -16.25 24.55
N LEU A 398 -0.60 -16.93 23.80
CA LEU A 398 -1.02 -17.76 22.67
C LEU A 398 -1.28 -19.19 23.15
N ASP A 399 -2.13 -19.89 22.41
CA ASP A 399 -2.41 -21.31 22.64
C ASP A 399 -1.17 -22.18 22.38
N ALA A 400 -0.98 -23.22 23.20
CA ALA A 400 0.18 -24.11 23.10
C ALA A 400 0.21 -24.92 21.79
N ASN A 401 -0.95 -25.34 21.26
CA ASN A 401 -1.03 -26.03 19.98
C ASN A 401 -0.56 -25.12 18.84
N LEU A 402 -1.03 -23.86 18.87
CA LEU A 402 -0.65 -22.85 17.90
C LEU A 402 0.87 -22.55 17.95
N VAL A 403 1.44 -22.39 19.14
CA VAL A 403 2.89 -22.15 19.27
C VAL A 403 3.69 -23.36 18.80
N ASN A 404 3.27 -24.58 19.14
CA ASN A 404 3.91 -25.78 18.61
C ASN A 404 3.87 -25.80 17.07
N ALA A 405 2.71 -25.53 16.45
CA ALA A 405 2.60 -25.46 15.00
C ALA A 405 3.55 -24.43 14.39
N VAL A 406 3.69 -23.24 15.00
CA VAL A 406 4.65 -22.21 14.56
C VAL A 406 6.08 -22.73 14.61
N PHE A 407 6.49 -23.43 15.67
CA PHE A 407 7.82 -24.03 15.76
C PHE A 407 8.01 -25.09 14.68
N GLN A 408 7.04 -25.99 14.47
CA GLN A 408 7.15 -27.03 13.43
C GLN A 408 7.25 -26.45 12.01
N ILE A 409 6.66 -25.27 11.76
CA ILE A 409 6.79 -24.56 10.49
C ILE A 409 8.21 -23.98 10.35
N PHE A 410 8.68 -23.20 11.32
CA PHE A 410 9.86 -22.35 11.14
C PHE A 410 11.18 -22.94 11.63
N ASP A 411 11.17 -23.97 12.47
CA ASP A 411 12.37 -24.68 12.95
C ASP A 411 12.96 -25.52 11.79
N GLU A 412 14.02 -25.00 11.15
CA GLU A 412 14.65 -25.63 9.99
C GLU A 412 15.61 -26.75 10.39
N ASP A 413 16.37 -26.57 11.47
CA ASP A 413 17.39 -27.52 11.92
C ASP A 413 16.85 -28.60 12.88
N GLY A 414 15.62 -28.46 13.34
CA GLY A 414 14.95 -29.41 14.22
C GLY A 414 15.47 -29.38 15.65
N ASP A 415 16.10 -28.27 16.06
CA ASP A 415 16.69 -28.13 17.40
C ASP A 415 15.64 -27.80 18.49
N GLY A 416 14.37 -27.63 18.10
CA GLY A 416 13.25 -27.30 18.98
C GLY A 416 13.21 -25.82 19.39
N GLN A 417 14.01 -24.97 18.75
CA GLN A 417 14.15 -23.56 19.05
C GLN A 417 13.88 -22.70 17.81
N LEU A 418 13.73 -21.38 18.00
CA LEU A 418 13.55 -20.44 16.89
C LEU A 418 14.64 -19.37 16.88
N SER A 419 15.35 -19.27 15.76
CA SER A 419 16.29 -18.21 15.49
C SER A 419 15.63 -16.97 14.89
N TYR A 420 16.34 -15.83 14.93
CA TYR A 420 15.87 -14.59 14.33
C TYR A 420 15.64 -14.70 12.81
N LYS A 421 16.45 -15.49 12.11
CA LYS A 421 16.35 -15.63 10.64
C LYS A 421 15.16 -16.48 10.24
N GLU A 422 14.91 -17.56 10.97
CA GLU A 422 13.78 -18.48 10.72
C GLU A 422 12.43 -17.79 10.88
N PHE A 423 12.24 -17.04 11.97
CA PHE A 423 10.93 -16.48 12.27
C PHE A 423 10.77 -15.00 11.86
N ILE A 424 11.60 -14.10 12.39
CA ILE A 424 11.39 -12.65 12.25
C ILE A 424 11.56 -12.18 10.81
N ALA A 425 12.56 -12.71 10.09
CA ALA A 425 12.81 -12.30 8.70
C ALA A 425 11.60 -12.61 7.82
N ILE A 426 11.04 -13.82 7.96
CA ILE A 426 9.90 -14.29 7.18
C ILE A 426 8.62 -13.52 7.58
N MET A 427 8.33 -13.42 8.87
CA MET A 427 7.11 -12.75 9.35
C MET A 427 7.10 -11.23 9.12
N ARG A 428 8.27 -10.59 9.03
CA ARG A 428 8.36 -9.17 8.70
C ARG A 428 7.91 -8.89 7.25
N ASP A 429 7.99 -9.84 6.34
CA ASP A 429 7.43 -9.66 5.00
C ASP A 429 5.92 -9.89 4.99
N ARG A 430 5.46 -10.93 5.70
CA ARG A 430 4.03 -11.20 5.89
C ARG A 430 3.25 -10.00 6.45
N LEU A 431 3.77 -9.35 7.51
CA LEU A 431 3.10 -8.21 8.17
C LEU A 431 2.72 -7.11 7.17
N HIS A 432 3.46 -6.99 6.06
CA HIS A 432 3.23 -5.95 5.07
C HIS A 432 2.28 -6.36 3.94
N ARG A 433 1.73 -7.59 3.95
CA ARG A 433 0.72 -8.08 3.00
C ARG A 433 1.08 -7.79 1.53
N GLY A 434 2.36 -7.91 1.16
CA GLY A 434 2.87 -7.62 -0.19
C GLY A 434 2.99 -6.13 -0.59
N PHE A 435 2.68 -5.17 0.29
CA PHE A 435 2.70 -3.73 0.01
C PHE A 435 4.06 -3.03 0.23
N LYS A 436 5.17 -3.76 0.41
CA LYS A 436 6.52 -3.14 0.44
C LYS A 436 6.95 -2.81 -1.00
N SER A 437 7.28 -1.54 -1.22
CA SER A 437 7.75 -0.95 -2.48
C SER A 437 8.99 -1.59 -3.12
N HIS A 438 9.59 -2.61 -2.50
CA HIS A 438 10.75 -3.33 -3.02
C HIS A 438 10.42 -4.69 -3.64
N LEU A 439 9.17 -5.17 -3.55
CA LEU A 439 8.88 -6.61 -3.64
C LEU A 439 7.89 -7.05 -4.71
N VAL A 440 7.58 -6.19 -5.69
CA VAL A 440 7.15 -6.68 -7.01
C VAL A 440 8.17 -6.17 -8.02
N LYS A 441 9.40 -6.70 -7.93
CA LYS A 441 10.21 -6.78 -9.14
C LYS A 441 9.60 -7.90 -9.96
N THR A 442 8.91 -7.49 -11.02
CA THR A 442 8.69 -8.27 -12.24
C THR A 442 7.79 -9.49 -12.07
N GLU A 443 6.48 -9.25 -12.04
CA GLU A 443 5.55 -10.13 -12.74
C GLU A 443 5.16 -9.44 -14.05
N GLY A 444 5.23 -10.17 -15.16
CA GLY A 444 4.95 -9.67 -16.51
C GLY A 444 6.05 -9.97 -17.53
N TRP A 445 5.86 -9.48 -18.75
CA TRP A 445 6.72 -9.72 -19.92
C TRP A 445 8.21 -9.40 -19.71
N GLU A 446 8.51 -8.44 -18.84
CA GLU A 446 9.88 -8.08 -18.44
C GLU A 446 10.55 -9.18 -17.59
N ALA A 447 9.79 -9.88 -16.74
CA ALA A 447 10.24 -11.01 -15.93
C ALA A 447 10.54 -12.23 -16.81
N PHE A 448 9.61 -12.52 -17.73
CA PHE A 448 9.75 -13.56 -18.74
C PHE A 448 10.97 -13.32 -19.63
N LYS A 449 11.17 -12.10 -20.13
CA LYS A 449 12.37 -11.72 -20.90
C LYS A 449 13.65 -11.88 -20.09
N SER A 450 13.65 -11.49 -18.80
CA SER A 450 14.81 -11.65 -17.95
C SER A 450 15.15 -13.12 -17.70
N CYS A 451 14.13 -13.97 -17.52
CA CYS A 451 14.29 -15.41 -17.36
C CYS A 451 14.86 -16.05 -18.64
N VAL A 452 14.23 -15.79 -19.79
CA VAL A 452 14.68 -16.28 -21.11
C VAL A 452 16.09 -15.79 -21.44
N LYS A 453 16.42 -14.53 -21.13
CA LYS A 453 17.76 -13.98 -21.38
C LYS A 453 18.83 -14.57 -20.47
N THR A 454 18.45 -15.08 -19.31
CA THR A 454 19.37 -15.74 -18.37
C THR A 454 19.61 -17.18 -18.80
N GLU A 455 18.56 -17.89 -19.24
CA GLU A 455 18.68 -19.23 -19.82
C GLU A 455 19.47 -19.24 -21.14
N MET A 456 19.32 -18.24 -22.01
CA MET A 456 20.09 -18.15 -23.26
C MET A 456 21.56 -17.72 -23.07
N LYS A 457 22.00 -17.50 -21.83
CA LYS A 457 23.41 -17.19 -21.49
C LYS A 457 24.17 -18.36 -20.89
N ASN A 458 23.45 -19.42 -20.48
CA ASN A 458 24.01 -20.75 -20.25
C ASN A 458 23.97 -21.54 -21.57
#